data_AF-A0A9D1H2M6-F1
#
_entry.id   AF-A0A9D1H2M6-F1
#
_cell.length_a   1.000
_cell.length_b   1.000
_cell.length_c   1.000
_cell.angle_alpha   90.00
_cell.angle_beta   90.00
_cell.angle_gamma   90.00
#
_symmetry.space_group_name_H-M   'P 1'
#
loop_
_entity.id
_entity.type
_entity.pdbx_description
1 polymer ?
#
loop_
_entity_poly.entity_id
_entity_poly.type
_entity_poly.pdbx_seq_one_letter_code
_entity_poly.pdbx_strand_id
1 'polypeptide(L)'
;LKAKNYDEFFRLIKESGRSSYMYLQNIYAASAPEQQAMSITLALCDEFLGNRGAYRVHGGGFAGTVQAFVPFDMLDAFKTKIEAVLGEGSCYVLSIRPVGGYELKL
;
A
#
# COMPACT_ATOMS: atom_id res chain seq x y z
N LEU A 1 -8.57 -2.10 -15.61
CA LEU A 1 -7.84 -1.10 -16.43
C LEU A 1 -8.24 -1.09 -17.91
N LYS A 2 -8.18 -2.20 -18.66
CA LYS A 2 -8.61 -2.22 -20.10
C LYS A 2 -10.04 -1.70 -20.30
N ALA A 3 -10.97 -2.12 -19.44
CA ALA A 3 -12.35 -1.65 -19.42
C ALA A 3 -12.56 -0.29 -18.71
N LYS A 4 -11.47 0.37 -18.26
CA LYS A 4 -11.49 1.64 -17.52
C LYS A 4 -12.39 1.70 -16.27
N ASN A 5 -12.78 0.55 -15.73
CA ASN A 5 -13.45 0.46 -14.44
C ASN A 5 -12.41 0.54 -13.30
N TYR A 6 -12.31 1.71 -12.67
CA TYR A 6 -11.37 1.98 -11.58
C TYR A 6 -11.93 1.58 -10.21
N ASP A 7 -13.24 1.68 -10.02
CA ASP A 7 -13.89 1.28 -8.77
C ASP A 7 -13.68 -0.22 -8.51
N GLU A 8 -13.89 -1.04 -9.53
CA GLU A 8 -13.64 -2.48 -9.45
C GLU A 8 -12.15 -2.77 -9.23
N PHE A 9 -11.26 -2.01 -9.88
CA PHE A 9 -9.83 -2.15 -9.67
C PHE A 9 -9.45 -1.86 -8.22
N PHE A 10 -9.91 -0.75 -7.65
CA PHE A 10 -9.64 -0.39 -6.26
C PHE A 10 -10.26 -1.38 -5.26
N ARG A 11 -11.47 -1.86 -5.53
CA ARG A 11 -12.10 -2.93 -4.75
C ARG A 11 -11.22 -4.18 -4.72
N LEU A 12 -10.75 -4.65 -5.89
CA LEU A 12 -9.88 -5.82 -5.98
C LEU A 12 -8.53 -5.63 -5.29
N ILE A 13 -7.97 -4.42 -5.31
CA ILE A 13 -6.75 -4.09 -4.56
C ILE A 13 -6.99 -4.25 -3.05
N LYS A 14 -8.10 -3.73 -2.51
CA LYS A 14 -8.44 -3.90 -1.09
C LYS A 14 -8.63 -5.39 -0.73
N GLU A 15 -9.34 -6.14 -1.56
CA GLU A 15 -9.52 -7.58 -1.37
C GLU A 15 -8.19 -8.35 -1.42
N SER A 16 -7.25 -7.92 -2.28
CA SER A 16 -5.88 -8.46 -2.29
C SER A 16 -5.16 -8.19 -0.97
N GLY A 17 -5.27 -6.99 -0.40
CA GLY A 17 -4.68 -6.66 0.90
C GLY A 17 -5.26 -7.51 2.04
N ARG A 18 -6.58 -7.70 2.06
CA ARG A 18 -7.28 -8.57 3.02
C ARG A 18 -6.86 -10.03 2.89
N SER A 19 -6.76 -10.53 1.65
CA SER A 19 -6.33 -11.89 1.36
C SER A 19 -4.91 -12.18 1.85
N SER A 20 -4.00 -11.20 1.74
CA SER A 20 -2.64 -11.32 2.30
C SER A 20 -2.64 -11.61 3.82
N TYR A 21 -3.57 -11.01 4.56
CA TYR A 21 -3.71 -11.27 5.99
C TYR A 21 -4.44 -12.60 6.27
N MET A 22 -5.57 -12.84 5.60
CA MET A 22 -6.48 -13.96 5.95
C MET A 22 -6.02 -15.31 5.41
N TYR A 23 -5.55 -15.36 4.16
CA TYR A 23 -5.32 -16.61 3.44
C TYR A 23 -3.84 -16.86 3.19
N LEU A 24 -3.13 -15.88 2.63
CA LEU A 24 -1.69 -16.05 2.35
C LEU A 24 -0.84 -15.93 3.61
N GLN A 25 -1.33 -15.19 4.61
CA GLN A 25 -0.67 -14.96 5.90
C GLN A 25 0.77 -14.43 5.78
N ASN A 26 1.09 -13.68 4.73
CA ASN A 26 2.42 -13.12 4.49
C ASN A 26 2.59 -11.71 5.08
N ILE A 27 1.92 -11.43 6.20
CA ILE A 27 1.93 -10.11 6.83
C ILE A 27 3.01 -9.99 7.91
N TYR A 28 3.23 -11.06 8.68
CA TYR A 28 4.28 -11.13 9.69
C TYR A 28 4.83 -12.56 9.75
N ALA A 29 6.08 -12.70 10.15
CA ALA A 29 6.69 -14.02 10.25
C ALA A 29 6.13 -14.75 11.46
N ALA A 30 5.72 -16.01 11.31
CA ALA A 30 5.22 -16.81 12.43
C ALA A 30 6.27 -16.99 13.54
N SER A 31 7.55 -16.85 13.23
CA SER A 31 8.67 -16.88 14.18
C SER A 31 8.85 -15.58 14.97
N ALA A 32 8.19 -14.49 14.58
CA ALA A 32 8.27 -13.17 15.23
C ALA A 32 6.88 -12.50 15.21
N PRO A 33 5.87 -13.09 15.86
CA PRO A 33 4.48 -12.62 15.81
C PRO A 33 4.27 -11.22 16.41
N GLU A 34 5.22 -10.72 17.19
CA GLU A 34 5.24 -9.37 17.73
C GLU A 34 5.64 -8.30 16.68
N GLN A 35 6.27 -8.71 15.57
CA GLN A 35 6.71 -7.81 14.49
C GLN A 35 5.56 -7.55 13.50
N GLN A 36 4.63 -6.67 13.89
CA GLN A 36 3.33 -6.46 13.24
C GLN A 36 3.27 -5.20 12.36
N ALA A 37 4.41 -4.64 11.94
CA ALA A 37 4.44 -3.35 11.23
C ALA A 37 3.52 -3.32 10.00
N MET A 38 3.53 -4.39 9.19
CA MET A 38 2.64 -4.52 8.03
C MET A 38 1.16 -4.64 8.41
N SER A 39 0.83 -5.40 9.47
CA SER A 39 -0.55 -5.53 9.97
C SER A 39 -1.10 -4.16 10.34
N ILE A 40 -0.33 -3.40 11.13
CA ILE A 40 -0.68 -2.05 11.56
C ILE A 40 -0.81 -1.13 10.35
N THR A 41 0.12 -1.19 9.41
CA THR A 41 0.09 -0.34 8.20
C THR A 41 -1.17 -0.61 7.36
N LEU A 42 -1.56 -1.87 7.16
CA LEU A 42 -2.79 -2.21 6.43
C LEU A 42 -4.04 -1.71 7.16
N ALA A 43 -4.08 -1.81 8.49
CA ALA A 43 -5.19 -1.32 9.29
C ALA A 43 -5.32 0.21 9.20
N LEU A 44 -4.22 0.95 9.34
CA LEU A 44 -4.19 2.41 9.17
C LEU A 44 -4.62 2.82 7.76
N CYS A 45 -4.19 2.08 6.74
CA CYS A 45 -4.62 2.35 5.36
C CYS A 45 -6.13 2.16 5.19
N ASP A 46 -6.74 1.12 5.77
CA ASP A 46 -8.20 0.93 5.70
C ASP A 46 -8.94 2.06 6.40
N GLU A 47 -8.50 2.43 7.60
CA GLU A 47 -9.11 3.49 8.40
C GLU A 47 -9.04 4.85 7.70
N PHE A 48 -7.86 5.22 7.19
CA PHE A 48 -7.66 6.56 6.62
C PHE A 48 -8.19 6.70 5.20
N LEU A 49 -8.21 5.63 4.40
CA LEU A 49 -8.69 5.68 3.01
C LEU A 49 -10.18 5.36 2.90
N GLY A 50 -10.72 4.53 3.79
CA GLY A 50 -12.10 4.05 3.71
C GLY A 50 -12.43 3.53 2.30
N ASN A 51 -13.47 4.09 1.69
CA ASN A 51 -13.88 3.77 0.31
C ASN A 51 -13.28 4.69 -0.76
N ARG A 52 -12.47 5.68 -0.35
CA ARG A 52 -11.91 6.71 -1.25
C ARG A 52 -10.56 6.33 -1.84
N GLY A 53 -9.90 5.31 -1.31
CA GLY A 53 -8.63 4.79 -1.81
C GLY A 53 -8.56 3.28 -1.76
N ALA A 54 -7.40 2.75 -2.07
CA ALA A 54 -7.13 1.31 -2.00
C ALA A 54 -5.70 1.05 -1.52
N TYR A 55 -5.46 -0.12 -0.98
CA TYR A 55 -4.16 -0.48 -0.44
C TYR A 55 -3.95 -1.99 -0.51
N ARG A 56 -2.69 -2.41 -0.59
CA ARG A 56 -2.31 -3.83 -0.55
C ARG A 56 -0.85 -3.99 -0.12
N VAL A 57 -0.50 -5.20 0.29
CA VAL A 57 0.91 -5.61 0.39
C VAL A 57 1.57 -5.50 -0.98
N HIS A 58 2.79 -4.99 -1.01
CA HIS A 58 3.64 -4.94 -2.18
C HIS A 58 4.99 -5.63 -1.92
N GLY A 59 5.46 -6.40 -2.90
CA GLY A 59 6.62 -7.29 -2.76
C GLY A 59 6.25 -8.66 -2.19
N GLY A 60 7.22 -9.36 -1.59
CA GLY A 60 7.06 -10.73 -1.08
C GLY A 60 6.24 -10.86 0.21
N GLY A 61 6.06 -9.78 0.97
CA GLY A 61 5.41 -9.79 2.29
C GLY A 61 6.39 -9.67 3.46
N PHE A 62 5.88 -9.81 4.69
CA PHE A 62 6.60 -9.73 5.96
C PHE A 62 7.24 -8.36 6.23
N ALA A 63 8.54 -8.20 5.96
CA ALA A 63 9.25 -6.92 6.04
C ALA A 63 9.04 -6.07 4.76
N GLY A 64 7.87 -6.22 4.12
CA GLY A 64 7.55 -5.61 2.85
C GLY A 64 7.06 -4.17 2.97
N THR A 65 6.43 -3.68 1.92
CA THR A 65 5.82 -2.35 1.89
C THR A 65 4.32 -2.47 1.64
N VAL A 66 3.56 -1.47 2.05
CA VAL A 66 2.17 -1.31 1.62
C VAL A 66 2.13 -0.30 0.48
N GLN A 67 1.55 -0.70 -0.64
CA GLN A 67 1.24 0.21 -1.73
C GLN A 67 -0.17 0.74 -1.53
N ALA A 68 -0.30 2.06 -1.34
CA ALA A 68 -1.56 2.76 -1.22
C ALA A 68 -1.84 3.64 -2.45
N PHE A 69 -3.10 3.65 -2.86
CA PHE A 69 -3.67 4.53 -3.89
C PHE A 69 -4.52 5.57 -3.17
N VAL A 70 -4.02 6.80 -3.12
CA VAL A 70 -4.55 7.88 -2.29
C VAL A 70 -5.03 9.03 -3.19
N PRO A 71 -6.26 9.51 -3.05
CA PRO A 71 -6.70 10.74 -3.72
C PRO A 71 -5.81 11.93 -3.37
N PHE A 72 -5.55 12.81 -4.34
CA PHE A 72 -4.64 13.94 -4.14
C PHE A 72 -5.05 14.87 -3.00
N ASP A 73 -6.35 15.10 -2.80
CA ASP A 73 -6.89 15.93 -1.71
C ASP A 73 -6.68 15.30 -0.33
N MET A 74 -6.34 14.01 -0.25
CA MET A 74 -6.06 13.28 0.99
C MET A 74 -4.57 13.02 1.21
N LEU A 75 -3.71 13.30 0.21
CA LEU A 75 -2.34 12.81 0.18
C LEU A 75 -1.49 13.28 1.37
N ASP A 76 -1.49 14.59 1.63
CA ASP A 76 -0.68 15.17 2.69
C ASP A 76 -1.12 14.66 4.07
N ALA A 77 -2.44 14.68 4.32
CA ALA A 77 -3.01 14.19 5.57
C ALA A 77 -2.75 12.68 5.77
N PHE A 78 -2.86 11.88 4.70
CA PHE A 78 -2.58 10.45 4.75
C PHE A 78 -1.12 10.19 5.12
N LYS A 79 -0.18 10.84 4.42
CA LYS A 79 1.26 10.71 4.69
C LYS A 79 1.59 11.09 6.13
N THR A 80 1.12 12.25 6.61
CA THR A 80 1.36 12.71 7.99
C THR A 80 0.85 11.70 9.02
N LYS A 81 -0.36 11.16 8.85
CA LYS A 81 -0.93 10.20 9.80
C LYS A 81 -0.21 8.86 9.80
N ILE A 82 0.23 8.37 8.63
CA ILE A 82 1.00 7.14 8.53
C ILE A 82 2.35 7.30 9.23
N GLU A 83 3.08 8.38 8.95
CA GLU A 83 4.40 8.62 9.53
C GLU A 83 4.35 8.91 11.03
N ALA A 84 3.26 9.48 11.54
CA ALA A 84 3.05 9.65 12.97
C ALA A 84 3.06 8.31 13.74
N VAL A 85 2.72 7.19 13.08
CA VAL A 85 2.72 5.86 13.69
C VAL A 85 3.96 5.05 13.31
N LEU A 86 4.37 5.10 12.04
CA LEU A 86 5.45 4.25 11.51
C LEU A 86 6.84 4.91 11.54
N GLY A 87 6.91 6.20 11.90
CA GLY A 87 8.12 6.99 11.93
C GLY A 87 8.27 7.90 10.71
N GLU A 88 8.99 9.01 10.92
CA GLU A 88 9.30 9.97 9.87
C GLU A 88 10.07 9.30 8.72
N GLY A 89 9.70 9.62 7.48
CA GLY A 89 10.34 9.06 6.29
C GLY A 89 9.91 7.62 5.96
N SER A 90 8.87 7.07 6.59
CA SER A 90 8.34 5.75 6.26
C SER A 90 7.36 5.75 5.08
N CYS A 91 6.81 6.91 4.69
CA CYS A 91 5.81 7.02 3.63
C CYS A 91 6.34 7.83 2.44
N TYR A 92 6.43 7.17 1.27
CA TYR A 92 6.99 7.75 0.05
C TYR A 92 5.91 7.96 -1.01
N VAL A 93 5.82 9.19 -1.51
CA VAL A 93 4.96 9.50 -2.67
C VAL A 93 5.69 9.06 -3.94
N LEU A 94 5.11 8.10 -4.66
CA LEU A 94 5.69 7.54 -5.88
C LEU A 94 5.10 8.22 -7.12
N SER A 95 5.96 8.49 -8.11
CA SER A 95 5.55 8.89 -9.45
C SER A 95 5.88 7.77 -10.44
N ILE A 96 4.89 7.33 -11.21
CA ILE A 96 5.07 6.28 -12.21
C ILE A 96 5.44 6.92 -13.54
N ARG A 97 6.65 6.62 -14.04
CA ARG A 97 7.09 7.08 -15.35
C ARG A 97 6.37 6.31 -16.46
N PRO A 98 6.15 6.94 -17.64
CA PRO A 98 5.52 6.26 -18.78
C PRO A 98 6.45 5.24 -19.47
N VAL A 99 7.74 5.26 -19.14
CA VAL A 99 8.77 4.39 -19.74
C VAL A 99 9.58 3.66 -18.67
N GLY A 100 10.02 2.45 -19.01
CA GLY A 100 10.91 1.61 -18.21
C GLY A 100 12.38 2.06 -18.29
N GLY A 101 13.31 1.11 -18.28
CA GLY A 101 14.71 1.38 -18.60
C GLY A 101 14.83 1.87 -20.04
N TYR A 102 15.62 2.92 -20.26
CA TYR A 102 15.89 3.47 -21.60
C TYR A 102 17.38 3.81 -21.73
N GLU A 103 17.91 3.68 -22.93
CA GLU A 103 19.27 4.10 -23.27
C GLU A 103 19.29 5.62 -23.46
N LEU A 104 20.16 6.30 -22.69
CA LEU A 104 20.46 7.71 -22.92
C LEU A 104 21.47 7.81 -24.07
N LYS A 105 21.01 8.32 -25.22
CA LYS A 105 21.91 8.75 -26.29
C LYS A 105 22.35 10.18 -25.96
N LEU A 106 23.55 10.29 -25.40
CA LEU A 106 24.25 11.56 -25.17
C LEU A 106 24.81 12.10 -26.49
#